data_AF-A0A972RVG5-F1
#
_entry.id   AF-A0A972RVG5-F1
#
_cell.length_a   1.000
_cell.length_b   1.000
_cell.length_c   1.000
_cell.angle_alpha   90.00
_cell.angle_beta   90.00
_cell.angle_gamma   90.00
#
_symmetry.space_group_name_H-M   'P 1'
#
loop_
_entity.id
_entity.type
_entity.pdbx_description
1 polymer ?
#
loop_
_entity_poly.entity_id
_entity_poly.type
_entity_poly.pdbx_seq_one_letter_code
_entity_poly.pdbx_strand_id
1 'polypeptide(L)'
;MSIKKRIVSVLFWSVVSAAFIGPGTITTATKAGVFYNFQLLWALVFSTFAALLLQEASARLTINSQMNLGEAIAKKFEGKSSKMLVLFIVIVAIVVGCAAYEAGNILGAVEGLGMIFDVPSYIFVGGIGILAILVFLLDSVHTIAKLMGLVVFLMGIAFLYTALALKPDWSQVIKGSVIPVIPEGTGSAFLIMALIGTTVIPYDLFLGSGALNKKQSIKDMRFGLSVAIILGGIISMSIMGVGNAITAEMPNAEKLQFLSSINFDKDGYSLLTEHLQREIGMFAVYVFGFGMFAAGFSSAVTSPLASAITARSLFVNEDNEKKWGTNKLYFKLVLAGVLGTGLIFGFLEVKPIPAIIIAQAFNGLILPMIAIFLIYVVNDPEIIGKENLNSWTSNILMTLVLWVTMILGLTNIFKAVAKTIGYDLASTDFALMLPVIAISFIVSITILGRIYTKRLKLAEQQH
;
A
#
# COMPACT_ATOMS: atom_id res chain seq x y z
N MET A 1 11.70 27.00 -9.03
CA MET A 1 12.35 25.90 -8.28
C MET A 1 13.38 25.25 -9.21
N SER A 2 14.64 25.09 -8.79
CA SER A 2 15.67 24.44 -9.63
C SER A 2 15.31 22.97 -9.90
N ILE A 3 15.67 22.47 -11.09
CA ILE A 3 15.47 21.07 -11.52
C ILE A 3 16.00 20.08 -10.46
N LYS A 4 17.17 20.37 -9.87
CA LYS A 4 17.77 19.56 -8.81
C LYS A 4 16.84 19.39 -7.61
N LYS A 5 16.17 20.46 -7.17
CA LYS A 5 15.23 20.40 -6.04
C LYS A 5 13.99 19.56 -6.38
N ARG A 6 13.50 19.62 -7.63
CA ARG A 6 12.35 18.80 -8.08
C ARG A 6 12.70 17.32 -8.06
N ILE A 7 13.85 16.93 -8.62
CA ILE A 7 14.31 15.53 -8.63
C ILE A 7 14.46 14.98 -7.21
N VAL A 8 15.07 15.75 -6.31
CA VAL A 8 15.22 15.35 -4.91
C VAL A 8 13.87 15.20 -4.20
N SER A 9 12.88 16.05 -4.53
CA SER A 9 11.51 15.92 -4.00
C SER A 9 10.86 14.62 -4.48
N VAL A 10 10.95 14.33 -5.79
CA VAL A 10 10.41 13.08 -6.36
C VAL A 10 11.06 11.86 -5.71
N LEU A 11 12.40 11.80 -5.64
CA LEU A 11 13.11 10.69 -5.01
C LEU A 11 12.73 10.50 -3.53
N PHE A 12 12.52 11.58 -2.79
CA PHE A 12 12.04 11.47 -1.42
C PHE A 12 10.63 10.87 -1.36
N TRP A 13 9.70 11.40 -2.16
CA TRP A 13 8.31 10.93 -2.18
C TRP A 13 8.16 9.53 -2.78
N SER A 14 9.11 9.06 -3.58
CA SER A 14 9.16 7.67 -4.06
C SER A 14 9.27 6.65 -2.92
N VAL A 15 9.58 7.04 -1.67
CA VAL A 15 9.46 6.13 -0.52
C VAL A 15 8.03 5.65 -0.29
N VAL A 16 7.03 6.49 -0.61
CA VAL A 16 5.61 6.13 -0.56
C VAL A 16 5.34 5.07 -1.62
N SER A 17 5.84 5.27 -2.83
CA SER A 17 5.79 4.25 -3.89
C SER A 17 6.55 2.97 -3.51
N ALA A 18 7.65 3.08 -2.75
CA ALA A 18 8.43 1.93 -2.25
C ALA A 18 7.64 1.07 -1.26
N ALA A 19 6.76 1.72 -0.48
CA ALA A 19 5.91 1.03 0.48
C ALA A 19 4.87 0.16 -0.23
N PHE A 20 4.32 0.61 -1.35
CA PHE A 20 3.20 -0.07 -2.00
C PHE A 20 3.60 -0.91 -3.22
N ILE A 21 4.76 -0.68 -3.84
CA ILE A 21 5.32 -1.57 -4.88
C ILE A 21 6.19 -2.63 -4.20
N GLY A 22 5.54 -3.58 -3.54
CA GLY A 22 6.18 -4.73 -2.91
C GLY A 22 5.81 -6.07 -3.56
N PRO A 23 6.31 -7.19 -3.02
CA PRO A 23 5.96 -8.53 -3.49
C PRO A 23 4.47 -8.84 -3.46
N GLY A 24 3.72 -8.25 -2.51
CA GLY A 24 2.26 -8.32 -2.49
C GLY A 24 1.62 -7.71 -3.74
N THR A 25 2.08 -6.54 -4.18
CA THR A 25 1.65 -5.92 -5.44
C THR A 25 2.09 -6.75 -6.64
N ILE A 26 3.31 -7.29 -6.63
CA ILE A 26 3.77 -8.15 -7.72
C ILE A 26 2.86 -9.37 -7.87
N THR A 27 2.60 -10.07 -6.76
CA THR A 27 1.73 -11.25 -6.72
C THR A 27 0.30 -10.92 -7.16
N THR A 28 -0.30 -9.88 -6.59
CA THR A 28 -1.72 -9.54 -6.87
C THR A 28 -1.93 -8.98 -8.27
N ALA A 29 -1.04 -8.11 -8.76
CA ALA A 29 -1.11 -7.57 -10.11
C ALA A 29 -0.84 -8.66 -11.16
N THR A 30 0.15 -9.52 -10.95
CA THR A 30 0.44 -10.65 -11.86
C THR A 30 -0.75 -11.61 -11.90
N LYS A 31 -1.31 -11.99 -10.74
CA LYS A 31 -2.55 -12.77 -10.66
C LYS A 31 -3.68 -12.10 -11.42
N ALA A 32 -3.88 -10.80 -11.26
CA ALA A 32 -4.96 -10.10 -11.93
C ALA A 32 -4.79 -10.14 -13.45
N GLY A 33 -3.57 -9.97 -13.95
CA GLY A 33 -3.25 -10.14 -15.37
C GLY A 33 -3.49 -11.57 -15.87
N VAL A 34 -3.04 -12.57 -15.10
CA VAL A 34 -3.16 -13.99 -15.46
C VAL A 34 -4.62 -14.45 -15.52
N PHE A 35 -5.40 -14.16 -14.47
CA PHE A 35 -6.77 -14.64 -14.31
C PHE A 35 -7.82 -13.77 -15.01
N TYR A 36 -7.59 -12.45 -15.08
CA TYR A 36 -8.60 -11.48 -15.52
C TYR A 36 -8.10 -10.52 -16.60
N ASN A 37 -6.91 -10.75 -17.17
CA ASN A 37 -6.30 -9.86 -18.16
C ASN A 37 -6.28 -8.41 -17.63
N PHE A 38 -6.70 -7.44 -18.45
CA PHE A 38 -6.83 -6.03 -18.04
C PHE A 38 -8.18 -5.67 -17.40
N GLN A 39 -9.09 -6.62 -17.14
CA GLN A 39 -10.43 -6.31 -16.61
C GLN A 39 -10.41 -5.69 -15.21
N LEU A 40 -9.36 -5.94 -14.43
CA LEU A 40 -9.19 -5.39 -13.08
C LEU A 40 -8.25 -4.16 -13.04
N LEU A 41 -7.80 -3.67 -14.20
CA LEU A 41 -6.83 -2.58 -14.28
C LEU A 41 -7.38 -1.27 -13.70
N TRP A 42 -8.69 -1.03 -13.82
CA TRP A 42 -9.39 0.10 -13.19
C TRP A 42 -9.20 0.13 -11.67
N ALA A 43 -9.04 -1.03 -11.02
CA ALA A 43 -8.82 -1.08 -9.57
C ALA A 43 -7.47 -0.46 -9.18
N LEU A 44 -6.43 -0.65 -10.01
CA LEU A 44 -5.13 0.00 -9.84
C LEU A 44 -5.19 1.50 -10.15
N VAL A 45 -5.98 1.92 -11.14
CA VAL A 45 -6.21 3.34 -11.45
C VAL A 45 -6.91 4.03 -10.27
N PHE A 46 -7.99 3.42 -9.78
CA PHE A 46 -8.73 3.91 -8.61
C PHE A 46 -7.84 3.95 -7.37
N SER A 47 -7.06 2.89 -7.11
CA SER A 47 -6.20 2.82 -5.94
C SER A 47 -5.05 3.84 -6.00
N THR A 48 -4.49 4.10 -7.19
CA THR A 48 -3.48 5.16 -7.41
C THR A 48 -4.07 6.55 -7.12
N PHE A 49 -5.30 6.81 -7.59
CA PHE A 49 -6.01 8.04 -7.29
C PHE A 49 -6.31 8.19 -5.79
N ALA A 50 -6.80 7.13 -5.16
CA ALA A 50 -7.10 7.10 -3.72
C ALA A 50 -5.83 7.32 -2.88
N ALA A 51 -4.72 6.67 -3.23
CA ALA A 51 -3.42 6.87 -2.61
C ALA A 51 -3.00 8.34 -2.73
N LEU A 52 -3.04 8.93 -3.93
CA LEU A 52 -2.68 10.32 -4.15
C LEU A 52 -3.47 11.27 -3.25
N LEU A 53 -4.79 11.08 -3.17
CA LEU A 53 -5.69 11.93 -2.42
C LEU A 53 -5.45 11.84 -0.90
N LEU A 54 -5.40 10.63 -0.36
CA LEU A 54 -5.23 10.42 1.09
C LEU A 54 -3.81 10.81 1.53
N GLN A 55 -2.81 10.53 0.69
CA GLN A 55 -1.43 10.85 1.00
C GLN A 55 -1.15 12.35 0.92
N GLU A 56 -1.78 13.07 -0.01
CA GLU A 56 -1.72 14.54 -0.04
C GLU A 56 -2.33 15.14 1.23
N ALA A 57 -3.48 14.64 1.66
CA ALA A 57 -4.14 15.11 2.87
C ALA A 57 -3.29 14.85 4.13
N SER A 58 -2.67 13.67 4.22
CA SER A 58 -1.76 13.31 5.32
C SER A 58 -0.48 14.17 5.33
N ALA A 59 0.12 14.40 4.16
CA ALA A 59 1.32 15.25 4.03
C ALA A 59 1.01 16.73 4.31
N ARG A 60 -0.13 17.23 3.83
CA ARG A 60 -0.59 18.60 4.05
C ARG A 60 -0.91 18.86 5.52
N LEU A 61 -1.50 17.88 6.20
CA LEU A 61 -1.66 17.91 7.66
C LEU A 61 -0.32 18.19 8.33
N THR A 62 0.72 17.39 8.05
CA THR A 62 2.05 17.60 8.64
C THR A 62 2.64 18.98 8.39
N ILE A 63 2.49 19.52 7.18
CA ILE A 63 3.01 20.85 6.84
C ILE A 63 2.27 21.94 7.62
N ASN A 64 0.95 21.83 7.73
CA ASN A 64 0.12 22.88 8.31
C ASN A 64 0.06 22.85 9.84
N SER A 65 -0.05 21.65 10.44
CA SER A 65 -0.15 21.50 11.90
C SER A 65 1.20 21.30 12.59
N GLN A 66 2.27 21.03 11.82
CA GLN A 66 3.55 20.57 12.35
C GLN A 66 3.44 19.27 13.18
N MET A 67 2.36 18.50 13.01
CA MET A 67 2.15 17.19 13.62
C MET A 67 2.04 16.12 12.54
N ASN A 68 2.72 14.99 12.69
CA ASN A 68 2.46 13.84 11.81
C ASN A 68 1.08 13.22 12.10
N LEU A 69 0.64 12.27 11.26
CA LEU A 69 -0.71 11.73 11.36
C LEU A 69 -1.02 11.10 12.73
N GLY A 70 -0.09 10.32 13.30
CA GLY A 70 -0.31 9.69 14.60
C GLY A 70 -0.35 10.69 15.76
N GLU A 71 0.50 11.71 15.75
CA GLU A 71 0.49 12.81 16.73
C GLU A 71 -0.86 13.53 16.69
N ALA A 72 -1.35 13.82 15.49
CA ALA A 72 -2.61 14.50 15.28
C ALA A 72 -3.84 13.65 15.69
N ILE A 73 -3.80 12.34 15.46
CA ILE A 73 -4.79 11.39 15.98
C ILE A 73 -4.75 11.38 17.52
N ALA A 74 -3.57 11.26 18.13
CA ALA A 74 -3.42 11.25 19.58
C ALA A 74 -3.95 12.55 20.20
N LYS A 75 -3.68 13.70 19.57
CA LYS A 75 -4.17 15.02 19.98
C LYS A 75 -5.70 15.13 19.86
N LYS A 76 -6.28 14.64 18.77
CA LYS A 76 -7.73 14.66 18.52
C LYS A 76 -8.56 13.96 19.61
N PHE A 77 -7.97 12.92 20.20
CA PHE A 77 -8.59 12.12 21.25
C PHE A 77 -8.05 12.43 22.65
N GLU A 78 -7.26 13.49 22.81
CA GLU A 78 -6.79 13.91 24.12
C GLU A 78 -7.96 14.26 25.06
N GLY A 79 -7.88 13.80 26.31
CA GLY A 79 -8.93 13.96 27.32
C GLY A 79 -10.18 13.09 27.13
N LYS A 80 -10.27 12.28 26.05
CA LYS A 80 -11.42 11.40 25.80
C LYS A 80 -11.17 9.99 26.33
N SER A 81 -12.20 9.37 26.89
CA SER A 81 -12.16 7.97 27.33
C SER A 81 -11.76 6.99 26.21
N SER A 82 -12.04 7.34 24.95
CA SER A 82 -11.70 6.54 23.78
C SER A 82 -10.24 6.62 23.35
N LYS A 83 -9.38 7.47 23.95
CA LYS A 83 -7.99 7.69 23.51
C LYS A 83 -7.20 6.38 23.43
N MET A 84 -7.17 5.63 24.53
CA MET A 84 -6.36 4.40 24.62
C MET A 84 -6.85 3.34 23.63
N LEU A 85 -8.17 3.21 23.45
CA LEU A 85 -8.75 2.30 22.47
C LEU A 85 -8.33 2.67 21.04
N VAL A 86 -8.42 3.95 20.68
CA VAL A 86 -8.01 4.42 19.34
C VAL A 86 -6.52 4.18 19.11
N LEU A 87 -5.65 4.55 20.05
CA LEU A 87 -4.21 4.34 19.92
C LEU A 87 -3.86 2.85 19.80
N PHE A 88 -4.52 1.99 20.60
CA PHE A 88 -4.36 0.55 20.54
C PHE A 88 -4.77 -0.02 19.17
N ILE A 89 -5.93 0.38 18.66
CA ILE A 89 -6.41 -0.09 17.36
C ILE A 89 -5.45 0.34 16.23
N VAL A 90 -4.99 1.60 16.24
CA VAL A 90 -4.07 2.10 15.20
C VAL A 90 -2.72 1.39 15.29
N ILE A 91 -2.12 1.25 16.48
CA ILE A 91 -0.81 0.59 16.59
C ILE A 91 -0.88 -0.88 16.19
N VAL A 92 -1.93 -1.59 16.60
CA VAL A 92 -2.12 -3.00 16.23
C VAL A 92 -2.29 -3.12 14.72
N ALA A 93 -3.19 -2.31 14.13
CA ALA A 93 -3.45 -2.36 12.70
C ALA A 93 -2.19 -2.11 11.86
N ILE A 94 -1.34 -1.16 12.29
CA ILE A 94 -0.12 -0.82 11.54
C ILE A 94 1.02 -1.79 11.83
N VAL A 95 1.40 -2.03 13.08
CA VAL A 95 2.58 -2.83 13.43
C VAL A 95 2.37 -4.31 13.12
N VAL A 96 1.19 -4.86 13.45
CA VAL A 96 0.88 -6.27 13.13
C VAL A 96 0.69 -6.44 11.63
N GLY A 97 0.08 -5.47 10.95
CA GLY A 97 0.00 -5.44 9.48
C GLY A 97 1.39 -5.51 8.85
N CYS A 98 2.29 -4.59 9.21
CA CYS A 98 3.67 -4.59 8.74
C CYS A 98 4.42 -5.89 9.03
N ALA A 99 4.27 -6.46 10.23
CA ALA A 99 4.89 -7.74 10.57
C ALA A 99 4.37 -8.89 9.69
N ALA A 100 3.07 -8.92 9.39
CA ALA A 100 2.48 -9.89 8.48
C ALA A 100 3.01 -9.74 7.04
N TYR A 101 3.24 -8.50 6.59
CA TYR A 101 3.83 -8.22 5.27
C TYR A 101 5.31 -8.54 5.19
N GLU A 102 6.03 -8.43 6.31
CA GLU A 102 7.47 -8.56 6.31
C GLU A 102 7.94 -9.93 5.85
N ALA A 103 7.19 -10.99 6.18
CA ALA A 103 7.43 -12.32 5.63
C ALA A 103 7.36 -12.31 4.09
N GLY A 104 6.33 -11.68 3.52
CA GLY A 104 6.18 -11.54 2.07
C GLY A 104 7.25 -10.65 1.43
N ASN A 105 7.71 -9.61 2.13
CA ASN A 105 8.75 -8.71 1.66
C ASN A 105 10.09 -9.44 1.51
N ILE A 106 10.52 -10.17 2.56
CA ILE A 106 11.75 -10.95 2.57
C ILE A 106 11.67 -12.08 1.54
N LEU A 107 10.60 -12.88 1.56
CA LEU A 107 10.45 -14.00 0.64
C LEU A 107 10.37 -13.54 -0.82
N GLY A 108 9.66 -12.46 -1.12
CA GLY A 108 9.61 -11.92 -2.47
C GLY A 108 10.97 -11.42 -2.97
N ALA A 109 11.78 -10.83 -2.09
CA ALA A 109 13.14 -10.45 -2.44
C ALA A 109 14.02 -11.68 -2.75
N VAL A 110 13.84 -12.76 -1.98
CA VAL A 110 14.51 -14.05 -2.20
C VAL A 110 14.10 -14.66 -3.54
N GLU A 111 12.81 -14.67 -3.89
CA GLU A 111 12.34 -15.17 -5.20
C GLU A 111 12.96 -14.38 -6.36
N GLY A 112 13.04 -13.05 -6.24
CA GLY A 112 13.66 -12.21 -7.26
C GLY A 112 15.15 -12.53 -7.48
N LEU A 113 15.89 -12.81 -6.41
CA LEU A 113 17.28 -13.27 -6.51
C LEU A 113 17.39 -14.71 -7.04
N GLY A 114 16.45 -15.58 -6.67
CA GLY A 114 16.38 -16.96 -7.14
C GLY A 114 16.14 -17.09 -8.65
N MET A 115 15.55 -16.08 -9.29
CA MET A 115 15.45 -16.01 -10.76
C MET A 115 16.80 -15.75 -11.45
N ILE A 116 17.77 -15.19 -10.73
CA ILE A 116 19.06 -14.75 -11.29
C ILE A 116 20.19 -15.71 -10.89
N PHE A 117 20.14 -16.19 -9.64
CA PHE A 117 21.22 -16.93 -9.00
C PHE A 117 20.69 -18.24 -8.42
N ASP A 118 21.40 -19.34 -8.69
CA ASP A 118 21.11 -20.65 -8.13
C ASP A 118 21.86 -20.83 -6.80
N VAL A 119 21.34 -20.21 -5.74
CA VAL A 119 21.93 -20.21 -4.38
C VAL A 119 20.84 -20.52 -3.35
N PRO A 120 21.15 -21.25 -2.27
CA PRO A 120 20.17 -21.55 -1.22
C PRO A 120 19.50 -20.31 -0.62
N SER A 121 18.17 -20.38 -0.46
CA SER A 121 17.32 -19.27 0.00
C SER A 121 17.79 -18.62 1.30
N TYR A 122 18.26 -19.41 2.27
CA TYR A 122 18.70 -18.89 3.57
C TYR A 122 19.88 -17.91 3.48
N ILE A 123 20.73 -18.05 2.45
CA ILE A 123 21.84 -17.11 2.20
C ILE A 123 21.30 -15.75 1.79
N PHE A 124 20.28 -15.73 0.91
CA PHE A 124 19.60 -14.51 0.51
C PHE A 124 18.85 -13.88 1.68
N VAL A 125 18.15 -14.65 2.49
CA VAL A 125 17.46 -14.15 3.70
C VAL A 125 18.45 -13.43 4.63
N GLY A 126 19.59 -14.07 4.93
CA GLY A 126 20.65 -13.46 5.75
C GLY A 126 21.23 -12.20 5.13
N GLY A 127 21.52 -12.21 3.83
CA GLY A 127 22.04 -11.07 3.08
C GLY A 127 21.08 -9.87 3.08
N ILE A 128 19.80 -10.11 2.81
CA ILE A 128 18.74 -9.09 2.85
C ILE A 128 18.62 -8.49 4.25
N GLY A 129 18.64 -9.32 5.30
CA GLY A 129 18.59 -8.87 6.68
C GLY A 129 19.78 -7.98 7.05
N ILE A 130 21.00 -8.38 6.68
CA ILE A 130 22.21 -7.58 6.91
C ILE A 130 22.11 -6.24 6.16
N LEU A 131 21.71 -6.24 4.89
CA LEU A 131 21.56 -5.02 4.10
C LEU A 131 20.50 -4.08 4.71
N ALA A 132 19.36 -4.62 5.16
CA ALA A 132 18.32 -3.83 5.82
C ALA A 132 18.84 -3.19 7.13
N ILE A 133 19.58 -3.96 7.94
CA ILE A 133 20.22 -3.43 9.16
C ILE A 133 21.22 -2.32 8.81
N LEU A 134 22.06 -2.51 7.79
CA LEU A 134 23.01 -1.47 7.34
C LEU A 134 22.28 -0.19 6.91
N VAL A 135 21.14 -0.30 6.24
CA VAL A 135 20.30 0.86 5.91
C VAL A 135 19.76 1.52 7.17
N PHE A 136 19.35 0.76 8.19
CA PHE A 136 18.87 1.32 9.46
C PHE A 136 19.96 1.94 10.33
N LEU A 137 21.24 1.67 10.06
CA LEU A 137 22.36 2.40 10.70
C LEU A 137 22.50 3.83 10.17
N LEU A 138 21.83 4.18 9.07
CA LEU A 138 21.74 5.56 8.59
C LEU A 138 20.85 6.35 9.57
N ASP A 139 21.41 7.32 10.29
CA ASP A 139 20.70 8.11 11.32
C ASP A 139 19.71 9.15 10.77
N SER A 140 19.11 8.89 9.60
CA SER A 140 18.15 9.80 9.00
C SER A 140 17.10 9.06 8.20
N VAL A 141 15.86 9.13 8.69
CA VAL A 141 14.65 8.69 7.97
C VAL A 141 14.59 9.30 6.57
N HIS A 142 15.02 10.56 6.44
CA HIS A 142 15.03 11.27 5.16
C HIS A 142 16.06 10.71 4.18
N THR A 143 17.22 10.27 4.66
CA THR A 143 18.24 9.60 3.83
C THR A 143 17.79 8.21 3.42
N ILE A 144 17.19 7.44 4.35
CA ILE A 144 16.61 6.12 4.05
C ILE A 144 15.53 6.26 2.98
N ALA A 145 14.63 7.24 3.11
CA ALA A 145 13.58 7.49 2.13
C ALA A 145 14.12 7.77 0.71
N LYS A 146 15.19 8.57 0.58
CA LYS A 146 15.84 8.82 -0.72
C LYS A 146 16.51 7.60 -1.30
N LEU A 147 17.18 6.80 -0.47
CA LEU A 147 17.80 5.55 -0.90
C LEU A 147 16.73 4.59 -1.43
N MET A 148 15.62 4.42 -0.69
CA MET A 148 14.49 3.60 -1.13
C MET A 148 13.85 4.16 -2.40
N GLY A 149 13.73 5.48 -2.53
CA GLY A 149 13.25 6.11 -3.77
C GLY A 149 14.13 5.83 -4.99
N LEU A 150 15.46 5.72 -4.81
CA LEU A 150 16.36 5.27 -5.88
C LEU A 150 16.12 3.80 -6.23
N VAL A 151 15.95 2.93 -5.23
CA VAL A 151 15.62 1.50 -5.45
C VAL A 151 14.30 1.38 -6.23
N VAL A 152 13.28 2.18 -5.90
CA VAL A 152 12.02 2.27 -6.66
C VAL A 152 12.19 2.75 -8.08
N PHE A 153 13.02 3.76 -8.28
CA PHE A 153 13.29 4.24 -9.63
C PHE A 153 13.90 3.12 -10.50
N LEU A 154 14.86 2.38 -9.96
CA LEU A 154 15.51 1.27 -10.66
C LEU A 154 14.56 0.09 -10.90
N MET A 155 13.76 -0.31 -9.90
CA MET A 155 12.75 -1.37 -10.07
C MET A 155 11.67 -0.95 -11.09
N GLY A 156 11.31 0.34 -11.11
CA GLY A 156 10.33 0.87 -12.02
C GLY A 156 10.77 0.76 -13.47
N ILE A 157 12.04 1.10 -13.76
CA ILE A 157 12.64 0.88 -15.07
C ILE A 157 12.57 -0.60 -15.45
N ALA A 158 12.90 -1.49 -14.52
CA ALA A 158 12.89 -2.93 -14.76
C ALA A 158 11.50 -3.44 -15.16
N PHE A 159 10.46 -3.15 -14.37
CA PHE A 159 9.10 -3.62 -14.68
C PHE A 159 8.51 -2.94 -15.92
N LEU A 160 8.79 -1.66 -16.13
CA LEU A 160 8.37 -0.95 -17.35
C LEU A 160 9.01 -1.56 -18.60
N TYR A 161 10.31 -1.83 -18.55
CA TYR A 161 11.03 -2.48 -19.64
C TYR A 161 10.39 -3.84 -19.96
N THR A 162 10.21 -4.71 -18.96
CA THR A 162 9.64 -6.04 -19.17
C THR A 162 8.23 -5.96 -19.75
N ALA A 163 7.37 -5.10 -19.20
CA ALA A 163 6.00 -4.94 -19.69
C ALA A 163 5.94 -4.42 -21.13
N LEU A 164 6.74 -3.40 -21.48
CA LEU A 164 6.76 -2.85 -22.84
C LEU A 164 7.38 -3.81 -23.86
N ALA A 165 8.38 -4.59 -23.46
CA ALA A 165 9.00 -5.61 -24.30
C ALA A 165 8.01 -6.70 -24.71
N LEU A 166 7.01 -7.01 -23.86
CA LEU A 166 5.92 -7.95 -24.14
C LEU A 166 4.82 -7.37 -25.05
N LYS A 167 4.96 -6.12 -25.53
CA LYS A 167 4.05 -5.48 -26.51
C LYS A 167 2.56 -5.60 -26.14
N PRO A 168 2.11 -5.01 -25.02
CA PRO A 168 0.74 -5.13 -24.56
C PRO A 168 -0.24 -4.50 -25.55
N ASP A 169 -1.45 -5.06 -25.63
CA ASP A 169 -2.55 -4.47 -26.40
C ASP A 169 -3.05 -3.19 -25.71
N TRP A 170 -2.62 -2.05 -26.24
CA TRP A 170 -3.00 -0.72 -25.73
C TRP A 170 -4.51 -0.45 -25.75
N SER A 171 -5.26 -1.06 -26.67
CA SER A 171 -6.73 -0.93 -26.69
C SER A 171 -7.34 -1.60 -25.46
N GLN A 172 -6.85 -2.79 -25.09
CA GLN A 172 -7.30 -3.47 -23.88
C GLN A 172 -6.82 -2.78 -22.60
N VAL A 173 -5.60 -2.24 -22.58
CA VAL A 173 -5.09 -1.43 -21.47
C VAL A 173 -6.02 -0.23 -21.24
N ILE A 174 -6.30 0.57 -22.26
CA ILE A 174 -7.16 1.76 -22.12
C ILE A 174 -8.57 1.37 -21.66
N LYS A 175 -9.19 0.35 -22.28
CA LYS A 175 -10.52 -0.14 -21.88
C LYS A 175 -10.52 -0.61 -20.42
N GLY A 176 -9.54 -1.42 -20.04
CA GLY A 176 -9.40 -1.94 -18.69
C GLY A 176 -9.15 -0.86 -17.64
N SER A 177 -8.48 0.23 -18.00
CA SER A 177 -8.22 1.36 -17.10
C SER A 177 -9.45 2.20 -16.79
N VAL A 178 -10.42 2.30 -17.71
CA VAL A 178 -11.53 3.26 -17.60
C VAL A 178 -12.89 2.62 -17.38
N ILE A 179 -13.08 1.36 -17.79
CA ILE A 179 -14.37 0.65 -17.66
C ILE A 179 -14.27 -0.30 -16.47
N PRO A 180 -14.91 0.00 -15.32
CA PRO A 180 -14.91 -0.91 -14.19
C PRO A 180 -15.74 -2.15 -14.51
N VAL A 181 -15.06 -3.30 -14.56
CA VAL A 181 -15.68 -4.62 -14.68
C VAL A 181 -15.36 -5.43 -13.42
N ILE A 182 -16.38 -6.07 -12.85
CA ILE A 182 -16.23 -7.04 -11.75
C ILE A 182 -16.65 -8.40 -12.32
N PRO A 183 -15.70 -9.23 -12.77
CA PRO A 183 -16.02 -10.51 -13.41
C PRO A 183 -16.70 -11.46 -12.44
N GLU A 184 -17.70 -12.19 -12.94
CA GLU A 184 -18.39 -13.25 -12.19
C GLU A 184 -17.43 -14.41 -11.92
N GLY A 185 -17.45 -14.94 -10.70
CA GLY A 185 -16.60 -16.08 -10.31
C GLY A 185 -15.98 -15.92 -8.92
N THR A 186 -15.33 -16.99 -8.46
CA THR A 186 -14.68 -17.05 -7.16
C THR A 186 -13.34 -16.30 -7.18
N GLY A 187 -13.28 -15.15 -6.53
CA GLY A 187 -12.01 -14.49 -6.18
C GLY A 187 -11.73 -13.12 -6.82
N SER A 188 -12.51 -12.67 -7.80
CA SER A 188 -12.32 -11.35 -8.44
C SER A 188 -12.43 -10.20 -7.44
N ALA A 189 -13.46 -10.22 -6.59
CA ALA A 189 -13.68 -9.23 -5.53
C ALA A 189 -12.55 -9.22 -4.48
N PHE A 190 -12.01 -10.39 -4.13
CA PHE A 190 -10.89 -10.51 -3.21
C PHE A 190 -9.61 -9.95 -3.83
N LEU A 191 -9.40 -10.20 -5.13
CA LEU A 191 -8.24 -9.68 -5.85
C LEU A 191 -8.32 -8.17 -6.07
N ILE A 192 -9.51 -7.61 -6.37
CA ILE A 192 -9.75 -6.15 -6.41
C ILE A 192 -9.37 -5.51 -5.08
N MET A 193 -9.81 -6.09 -3.96
CA MET A 193 -9.41 -5.61 -2.64
C MET A 193 -7.91 -5.70 -2.40
N ALA A 194 -7.29 -6.81 -2.81
CA ALA A 194 -5.86 -6.99 -2.63
C ALA A 194 -5.10 -5.93 -3.47
N LEU A 195 -5.48 -5.67 -4.71
CA LEU A 195 -4.90 -4.60 -5.55
C LEU A 195 -5.06 -3.20 -4.91
N ILE A 196 -6.25 -2.91 -4.37
CA ILE A 196 -6.50 -1.63 -3.71
C ILE A 196 -5.70 -1.54 -2.40
N GLY A 197 -5.72 -2.59 -1.59
CA GLY A 197 -5.06 -2.68 -0.30
C GLY A 197 -3.54 -2.70 -0.40
N THR A 198 -2.97 -3.20 -1.50
CA THR A 198 -1.53 -3.14 -1.75
C THR A 198 -1.08 -1.80 -2.31
N THR A 199 -1.98 -0.93 -2.80
CA THR A 199 -1.63 0.41 -3.28
C THR A 199 -1.90 1.48 -2.22
N VAL A 200 -3.05 1.40 -1.55
CA VAL A 200 -3.47 2.36 -0.52
C VAL A 200 -3.22 1.75 0.86
N ILE A 201 -1.96 1.72 1.24
CA ILE A 201 -1.54 1.03 2.45
C ILE A 201 -1.67 1.97 3.66
N PRO A 202 -2.39 1.58 4.73
CA PRO A 202 -2.59 2.44 5.90
C PRO A 202 -1.30 2.94 6.56
N TYR A 203 -0.26 2.09 6.66
CA TYR A 203 1.01 2.49 7.26
C TYR A 203 1.76 3.53 6.43
N ASP A 204 1.51 3.57 5.12
CA ASP A 204 2.18 4.49 4.21
C ASP A 204 1.74 5.94 4.50
N LEU A 205 0.48 6.16 4.92
CA LEU A 205 0.00 7.46 5.42
C LEU A 205 0.82 7.98 6.60
N PHE A 206 1.30 7.08 7.48
CA PHE A 206 2.17 7.43 8.60
C PHE A 206 3.63 7.60 8.15
N LEU A 207 4.12 6.76 7.25
CA LEU A 207 5.46 6.88 6.68
C LEU A 207 5.65 8.21 5.96
N GLY A 208 4.76 8.54 5.03
CA GLY A 208 4.80 9.79 4.27
C GLY A 208 4.68 11.02 5.16
N SER A 209 3.77 11.01 6.14
CA SER A 209 3.60 12.14 7.07
C SER A 209 4.75 12.29 8.07
N GLY A 210 5.40 11.19 8.47
CA GLY A 210 6.47 11.17 9.47
C GLY A 210 7.89 11.30 8.90
N ALA A 211 8.12 10.90 7.65
CA ALA A 211 9.41 11.07 6.95
C ALA A 211 9.58 12.48 6.35
N LEU A 212 8.47 13.22 6.19
CA LEU A 212 8.42 14.54 5.59
C LEU A 212 9.20 15.58 6.39
N ASN A 213 9.95 16.43 5.70
CA ASN A 213 10.45 17.66 6.29
C ASN A 213 9.30 18.66 6.46
N LYS A 214 8.93 18.97 7.71
CA LYS A 214 7.83 19.88 8.07
C LYS A 214 7.96 21.31 7.49
N LYS A 215 9.15 21.71 7.02
CA LYS A 215 9.42 23.00 6.36
C LYS A 215 9.21 22.97 4.83
N GLN A 216 8.85 21.84 4.24
CA GLN A 216 8.60 21.74 2.80
C GLN A 216 7.35 22.56 2.41
N SER A 217 7.40 23.23 1.25
CA SER A 217 6.22 23.93 0.73
C SER A 217 5.17 22.93 0.21
N ILE A 218 3.88 23.26 0.35
CA ILE A 218 2.77 22.43 -0.16
C ILE A 218 2.92 22.18 -1.68
N LYS A 219 3.37 23.19 -2.44
CA LYS A 219 3.55 23.06 -3.89
C LYS A 219 4.62 22.03 -4.25
N ASP A 220 5.74 22.05 -3.55
CA ASP A 220 6.85 21.11 -3.80
C ASP A 220 6.51 19.70 -3.33
N MET A 221 5.77 19.59 -2.23
CA MET A 221 5.21 18.34 -1.74
C MET A 221 4.27 17.73 -2.78
N ARG A 222 3.25 18.48 -3.24
CA ARG A 222 2.26 18.00 -4.21
C ARG A 222 2.91 17.53 -5.50
N PHE A 223 3.89 18.26 -6.02
CA PHE A 223 4.61 17.86 -7.22
C PHE A 223 5.36 16.54 -7.03
N GLY A 224 6.18 16.43 -5.98
CA GLY A 224 6.97 15.23 -5.72
C GLY A 224 6.08 14.00 -5.46
N LEU A 225 5.07 14.17 -4.60
CA LEU A 225 4.09 13.15 -4.26
C LEU A 225 3.30 12.66 -5.48
N SER A 226 2.81 13.58 -6.31
CA SER A 226 2.01 13.23 -7.49
C SER A 226 2.82 12.41 -8.48
N VAL A 227 4.05 12.85 -8.79
CA VAL A 227 4.92 12.12 -9.70
C VAL A 227 5.25 10.74 -9.14
N ALA A 228 5.61 10.65 -7.86
CA ALA A 228 5.95 9.39 -7.23
C ALA A 228 4.79 8.38 -7.27
N ILE A 229 3.59 8.78 -6.83
CA ILE A 229 2.43 7.89 -6.75
C ILE A 229 1.95 7.49 -8.15
N ILE A 230 1.89 8.42 -9.11
CA ILE A 230 1.48 8.11 -10.48
C ILE A 230 2.45 7.12 -11.12
N LEU A 231 3.76 7.34 -10.97
CA LEU A 231 4.77 6.40 -11.46
C LEU A 231 4.62 5.04 -10.78
N GLY A 232 4.34 5.00 -9.48
CA GLY A 232 4.12 3.75 -8.78
C GLY A 232 2.89 2.99 -9.28
N GLY A 233 1.78 3.68 -9.52
CA GLY A 233 0.60 3.10 -10.16
C GLY A 233 0.90 2.54 -11.55
N ILE A 234 1.67 3.27 -12.38
CA ILE A 234 2.12 2.80 -13.69
C ILE A 234 2.97 1.52 -13.58
N ILE A 235 3.85 1.44 -12.58
CA ILE A 235 4.64 0.23 -12.32
C ILE A 235 3.74 -0.95 -11.96
N SER A 236 2.77 -0.77 -11.06
CA SER A 236 1.79 -1.81 -10.72
C SER A 236 0.97 -2.27 -11.92
N MET A 237 0.55 -1.34 -12.79
CA MET A 237 -0.15 -1.64 -14.03
C MET A 237 0.75 -2.40 -15.03
N SER A 238 2.03 -2.07 -15.08
CA SER A 238 3.02 -2.76 -15.91
C SER A 238 3.19 -4.23 -15.48
N ILE A 239 3.23 -4.49 -14.17
CA ILE A 239 3.27 -5.86 -13.63
C ILE A 239 2.01 -6.65 -14.03
N MET A 240 0.82 -6.04 -13.97
CA MET A 240 -0.41 -6.68 -14.47
C MET A 240 -0.31 -7.00 -15.96
N GLY A 241 0.31 -6.12 -16.76
CA GLY A 241 0.60 -6.36 -18.17
C GLY A 241 1.50 -7.57 -18.39
N VAL A 242 2.54 -7.75 -17.55
CA VAL A 242 3.39 -8.96 -17.57
C VAL A 242 2.55 -10.21 -17.29
N GLY A 243 1.69 -10.18 -16.26
CA GLY A 243 0.80 -11.30 -15.96
C GLY A 243 -0.18 -11.62 -17.10
N ASN A 244 -0.72 -10.59 -17.76
CA ASN A 244 -1.60 -10.76 -18.91
C ASN A 244 -0.88 -11.43 -20.08
N ALA A 245 0.37 -11.07 -20.36
CA ALA A 245 1.14 -11.65 -21.47
C ALA A 245 1.26 -13.18 -21.36
N ILE A 246 1.32 -13.72 -20.14
CA ILE A 246 1.39 -15.17 -19.89
C ILE A 246 0.19 -15.89 -20.50
N THR A 247 -1.02 -15.35 -20.33
CA THR A 247 -2.27 -16.04 -20.70
C THR A 247 -3.01 -15.40 -21.88
N ALA A 248 -2.45 -14.35 -22.48
CA ALA A 248 -3.08 -13.63 -23.59
C ALA A 248 -3.15 -14.48 -24.87
N GLU A 249 -2.12 -15.29 -25.12
CA GLU A 249 -2.01 -16.13 -26.32
C GLU A 249 -2.37 -17.60 -26.07
N MET A 250 -2.67 -17.97 -24.82
CA MET A 250 -3.05 -19.34 -24.47
C MET A 250 -4.45 -19.69 -24.99
N PRO A 251 -4.62 -20.82 -25.69
CA PRO A 251 -5.94 -21.35 -26.03
C PRO A 251 -6.81 -21.55 -24.78
N ASN A 252 -8.12 -21.32 -24.87
CA ASN A 252 -9.02 -21.36 -23.70
C ASN A 252 -8.94 -22.66 -22.88
N ALA A 253 -8.74 -23.81 -23.52
CA ALA A 253 -8.61 -25.09 -22.83
C ALA A 253 -7.30 -25.20 -22.02
N GLU A 254 -6.19 -24.73 -22.59
CA GLU A 254 -4.88 -24.68 -21.93
C GLU A 254 -4.87 -23.61 -20.84
N LYS A 255 -5.49 -22.45 -21.10
CA LYS A 255 -5.68 -21.40 -20.10
C LYS A 255 -6.46 -21.93 -18.89
N LEU A 256 -7.55 -22.67 -19.08
CA LEU A 256 -8.30 -23.23 -17.97
C LEU A 256 -7.47 -24.23 -17.15
N GLN A 257 -6.68 -25.09 -17.82
CA GLN A 257 -5.75 -25.99 -17.13
C GLN A 257 -4.64 -25.24 -16.39
N PHE A 258 -4.01 -24.25 -17.03
CA PHE A 258 -2.97 -23.39 -16.45
C PHE A 258 -3.47 -22.62 -15.22
N LEU A 259 -4.66 -22.03 -15.31
CA LEU A 259 -5.28 -21.30 -14.20
C LEU A 259 -5.65 -22.23 -13.04
N SER A 260 -5.94 -23.50 -13.32
CA SER A 260 -6.23 -24.51 -12.28
C SER A 260 -4.97 -25.09 -11.62
N SER A 261 -3.82 -25.06 -12.30
CA SER A 261 -2.54 -25.58 -11.80
C SER A 261 -1.67 -24.53 -11.12
N ILE A 262 -1.87 -23.24 -11.41
CA ILE A 262 -1.04 -22.16 -10.87
C ILE A 262 -1.39 -21.85 -9.40
N ASN A 263 -0.68 -22.48 -8.49
CA ASN A 263 -0.43 -21.87 -7.18
C ASN A 263 0.75 -20.91 -7.36
N PHE A 264 0.55 -19.63 -7.03
CA PHE A 264 1.64 -18.63 -7.03
C PHE A 264 2.56 -18.85 -5.83
N ASP A 265 3.15 -20.04 -5.74
CA ASP A 265 4.23 -20.44 -4.86
C ASP A 265 5.53 -20.55 -5.65
N LYS A 266 6.44 -21.46 -5.28
CA LYS A 266 7.73 -21.63 -5.96
C LYS A 266 7.53 -21.98 -7.45
N ASP A 267 6.43 -22.64 -7.79
CA ASP A 267 6.14 -23.09 -9.16
C ASP A 267 5.51 -21.98 -10.02
N GLY A 268 4.86 -20.99 -9.40
CA GLY A 268 4.29 -19.86 -10.15
C GLY A 268 5.34 -18.91 -10.71
N TYR A 269 6.43 -18.68 -9.97
CA TYR A 269 7.53 -17.80 -10.42
C TYR A 269 8.47 -18.48 -11.40
N SER A 270 8.63 -19.81 -11.35
CA SER A 270 9.37 -20.55 -12.38
C SER A 270 8.62 -20.50 -13.72
N LEU A 271 7.30 -20.67 -13.74
CA LEU A 271 6.49 -20.51 -14.95
C LEU A 271 6.61 -19.11 -15.56
N LEU A 272 6.61 -18.07 -14.72
CA LEU A 272 6.85 -16.70 -15.17
C LEU A 272 8.26 -16.54 -15.78
N THR A 273 9.27 -17.17 -15.16
CA THR A 273 10.64 -17.18 -15.65
C THR A 273 10.74 -17.82 -17.03
N GLU A 274 10.17 -19.02 -17.20
CA GLU A 274 10.15 -19.76 -18.45
C GLU A 274 9.45 -18.97 -19.56
N HIS A 275 8.31 -18.35 -19.24
CA HIS A 275 7.59 -17.51 -20.18
C HIS A 275 8.39 -16.28 -20.61
N LEU A 276 8.96 -15.52 -19.66
CA LEU A 276 9.80 -14.36 -19.97
C LEU A 276 11.01 -14.74 -20.81
N GLN A 277 11.65 -15.87 -20.49
CA GLN A 277 12.78 -16.40 -21.24
C GLN A 277 12.38 -16.74 -22.68
N ARG A 278 11.21 -17.35 -22.89
CA ARG A 278 10.72 -17.75 -24.21
C ARG A 278 10.36 -16.55 -25.08
N GLU A 279 9.65 -15.57 -24.55
CA GLU A 279 9.10 -14.45 -25.33
C GLU A 279 10.15 -13.36 -25.63
N ILE A 280 10.97 -13.02 -24.64
CA ILE A 280 11.86 -11.84 -24.72
C ILE A 280 13.30 -12.12 -24.25
N GLY A 281 13.62 -13.38 -23.93
CA GLY A 281 14.98 -13.86 -23.65
C GLY A 281 15.43 -13.72 -22.20
N MET A 282 16.60 -14.30 -21.89
CA MET A 282 17.18 -14.33 -20.54
C MET A 282 17.42 -12.96 -19.92
N PHE A 283 17.67 -11.93 -20.74
CA PHE A 283 17.85 -10.57 -20.22
C PHE A 283 16.60 -10.07 -19.48
N ALA A 284 15.40 -10.41 -19.95
CA ALA A 284 14.17 -10.03 -19.29
C ALA A 284 13.96 -10.74 -17.94
N VAL A 285 14.42 -11.98 -17.82
CA VAL A 285 14.44 -12.72 -16.55
C VAL A 285 15.30 -11.98 -15.54
N TYR A 286 16.52 -11.57 -15.92
CA TYR A 286 17.41 -10.82 -15.03
C TYR A 286 16.84 -9.46 -14.62
N VAL A 287 16.28 -8.73 -15.58
CA VAL A 287 15.66 -7.43 -15.31
C VAL A 287 14.45 -7.58 -14.39
N PHE A 288 13.57 -8.54 -14.66
CA PHE A 288 12.38 -8.78 -13.85
C PHE A 288 12.73 -9.30 -12.44
N GLY A 289 13.66 -10.25 -12.34
CA GLY A 289 14.19 -10.76 -11.07
C GLY A 289 14.82 -9.65 -10.22
N PHE A 290 15.59 -8.75 -10.84
CA PHE A 290 16.13 -7.57 -10.15
C PHE A 290 15.00 -6.65 -9.67
N GLY A 291 13.98 -6.40 -10.50
CA GLY A 291 12.81 -5.62 -10.10
C GLY A 291 12.10 -6.22 -8.89
N MET A 292 11.92 -7.54 -8.88
CA MET A 292 11.29 -8.27 -7.77
C MET A 292 12.15 -8.23 -6.49
N PHE A 293 13.46 -8.42 -6.62
CA PHE A 293 14.39 -8.23 -5.50
C PHE A 293 14.30 -6.81 -4.93
N ALA A 294 14.38 -5.80 -5.80
CA ALA A 294 14.32 -4.40 -5.41
C ALA A 294 13.01 -4.03 -4.71
N ALA A 295 11.87 -4.56 -5.19
CA ALA A 295 10.55 -4.43 -4.56
C ALA A 295 10.51 -5.06 -3.16
N GLY A 296 10.95 -6.31 -3.03
CA GLY A 296 11.00 -6.98 -1.73
C GLY A 296 11.95 -6.31 -0.75
N PHE A 297 13.14 -5.91 -1.21
CA PHE A 297 14.14 -5.23 -0.38
C PHE A 297 13.64 -3.85 0.08
N SER A 298 13.06 -3.05 -0.82
CA SER A 298 12.55 -1.74 -0.41
C SER A 298 11.42 -1.86 0.60
N SER A 299 10.49 -2.81 0.40
CA SER A 299 9.40 -3.03 1.35
C SER A 299 9.88 -3.58 2.70
N ALA A 300 10.91 -4.45 2.72
CA ALA A 300 11.55 -4.94 3.95
C ALA A 300 12.27 -3.84 4.75
N VAL A 301 12.60 -2.71 4.11
CA VAL A 301 13.12 -1.54 4.81
C VAL A 301 11.98 -0.61 5.24
N THR A 302 10.99 -0.36 4.37
CA THR A 302 9.93 0.62 4.65
C THR A 302 8.88 0.12 5.65
N SER A 303 8.56 -1.18 5.69
CA SER A 303 7.58 -1.74 6.64
C SER A 303 8.02 -1.59 8.12
N PRO A 304 9.24 -1.99 8.51
CA PRO A 304 9.74 -1.72 9.86
C PRO A 304 9.81 -0.23 10.15
N LEU A 305 10.28 0.58 9.18
CA LEU A 305 10.42 2.02 9.35
C LEU A 305 9.08 2.71 9.59
N ALA A 306 8.05 2.38 8.81
CA ALA A 306 6.69 2.89 8.97
C ALA A 306 6.09 2.49 10.32
N SER A 307 6.36 1.26 10.77
CA SER A 307 5.93 0.78 12.09
C SER A 307 6.56 1.58 13.22
N ALA A 308 7.87 1.84 13.16
CA ALA A 308 8.59 2.60 14.17
C ALA A 308 8.18 4.09 14.17
N ILE A 309 7.95 4.69 12.99
CA ILE A 309 7.40 6.04 12.85
C ILE A 309 6.01 6.12 13.45
N THR A 310 5.15 5.14 13.16
CA THR A 310 3.78 5.08 13.70
C THR A 310 3.80 4.95 15.21
N ALA A 311 4.57 4.00 15.75
CA ALA A 311 4.71 3.81 17.18
C ALA A 311 5.19 5.07 17.90
N ARG A 312 6.22 5.71 17.36
CA ARG A 312 6.70 7.00 17.85
C ARG A 312 5.59 8.06 17.82
N SER A 313 4.90 8.21 16.70
CA SER A 313 3.88 9.26 16.55
C SER A 313 2.70 9.13 17.51
N LEU A 314 2.35 7.91 17.90
CA LEU A 314 1.22 7.65 18.79
C LEU A 314 1.58 7.80 20.28
N PHE A 315 2.83 7.49 20.65
CA PHE A 315 3.24 7.32 22.05
C PHE A 315 4.32 8.30 22.53
N VAL A 316 4.87 9.14 21.66
CA VAL A 316 5.83 10.16 22.08
C VAL A 316 5.14 11.22 22.94
N ASN A 317 5.74 11.54 24.09
CA ASN A 317 5.35 12.62 24.99
C ASN A 317 6.60 13.27 25.60
N GLU A 318 6.42 14.34 26.36
CA GLU A 318 7.52 15.11 26.98
C GLU A 318 8.43 14.21 27.86
N ASP A 319 7.86 13.21 28.53
CA ASP A 319 8.59 12.31 29.44
C ASP A 319 9.47 11.29 28.71
N ASN A 320 9.09 10.88 27.50
CA ASN A 320 9.71 9.76 26.79
C ASN A 320 10.35 10.14 25.44
N GLU A 321 10.35 11.42 25.07
CA GLU A 321 10.92 11.92 23.81
C GLU A 321 12.36 11.42 23.60
N LYS A 322 13.19 11.44 24.66
CA LYS A 322 14.58 10.96 24.64
C LYS A 322 14.72 9.47 24.35
N LYS A 323 13.66 8.67 24.51
CA LYS A 323 13.64 7.21 24.25
C LYS A 323 13.09 6.85 22.86
N TRP A 324 12.41 7.78 22.20
CA TRP A 324 11.79 7.61 20.88
C TRP A 324 12.57 8.21 19.72
N GLY A 325 13.72 8.85 19.97
CA GLY A 325 14.60 9.30 18.88
C GLY A 325 14.94 8.15 17.91
N THR A 326 15.21 8.49 16.64
CA THR A 326 15.52 7.52 15.56
C THR A 326 16.59 6.50 15.95
N ASN A 327 17.56 6.94 16.75
CA ASN A 327 18.68 6.11 17.19
C ASN A 327 18.50 5.47 18.57
N LYS A 328 17.30 5.57 19.17
CA LYS A 328 17.00 5.17 20.55
C LYS A 328 16.27 3.84 20.62
N LEU A 329 16.24 3.28 21.84
CA LEU A 329 15.81 1.92 22.11
C LEU A 329 14.40 1.61 21.58
N TYR A 330 13.40 2.43 21.87
CA TYR A 330 12.01 2.11 21.50
C TYR A 330 11.80 2.09 19.99
N PHE A 331 12.42 3.04 19.27
CA PHE A 331 12.37 3.08 17.81
C PHE A 331 13.05 1.83 17.20
N LYS A 332 14.25 1.47 17.71
CA LYS A 332 14.99 0.29 17.26
C LYS A 332 14.32 -1.03 17.62
N LEU A 333 13.62 -1.12 18.74
CA LEU A 333 12.88 -2.33 19.13
C LEU A 333 11.71 -2.60 18.18
N VAL A 334 10.96 -1.57 17.79
CA VAL A 334 9.86 -1.75 16.81
C VAL A 334 10.42 -2.13 15.44
N LEU A 335 11.49 -1.46 14.98
CA LEU A 335 12.20 -1.82 13.74
C LEU A 335 12.65 -3.29 13.76
N ALA A 336 13.40 -3.68 14.80
CA ALA A 336 13.95 -5.01 14.92
C ALA A 336 12.87 -6.08 15.10
N GLY A 337 11.77 -5.75 15.80
CA GLY A 337 10.63 -6.65 15.97
C GLY A 337 9.97 -6.97 14.63
N VAL A 338 9.64 -5.95 13.84
CA VAL A 338 9.01 -6.14 12.53
C VAL A 338 9.96 -6.85 11.56
N LEU A 339 11.19 -6.36 11.38
CA LEU A 339 12.18 -7.03 10.52
C LEU A 339 12.43 -8.48 10.95
N GLY A 340 12.53 -8.70 12.27
CA GLY A 340 12.74 -10.02 12.86
C GLY A 340 11.63 -11.00 12.49
N THR A 341 10.37 -10.56 12.41
CA THR A 341 9.29 -11.45 11.94
C THR A 341 9.55 -11.94 10.53
N GLY A 342 9.89 -11.07 9.58
CA GLY A 342 10.18 -11.48 8.21
C GLY A 342 11.38 -12.40 8.09
N LEU A 343 12.46 -12.12 8.86
CA LEU A 343 13.64 -12.98 8.88
C LEU A 343 13.34 -14.37 9.45
N ILE A 344 12.55 -14.46 10.53
CA ILE A 344 12.15 -15.75 11.10
C ILE A 344 11.38 -16.58 10.06
N PHE A 345 10.35 -16.01 9.43
CA PHE A 345 9.59 -16.71 8.39
C PHE A 345 10.47 -17.08 7.18
N GLY A 346 11.38 -16.18 6.79
CA GLY A 346 12.34 -16.42 5.72
C GLY A 346 13.26 -17.60 6.00
N PHE A 347 13.87 -17.66 7.19
CA PHE A 347 14.77 -18.76 7.57
C PHE A 347 14.05 -20.09 7.78
N LEU A 348 12.79 -20.06 8.21
CA LEU A 348 11.97 -21.26 8.33
C LEU A 348 11.47 -21.77 6.97
N GLU A 349 11.74 -21.05 5.88
CA GLU A 349 11.22 -21.30 4.52
C GLU A 349 9.70 -21.46 4.46
N VAL A 350 8.98 -20.94 5.47
CA VAL A 350 7.53 -20.95 5.50
C VAL A 350 7.07 -19.84 4.57
N LYS A 351 6.41 -20.23 3.47
CA LYS A 351 5.81 -19.31 2.49
C LYS A 351 4.31 -19.22 2.72
N PRO A 352 3.82 -18.36 3.63
CA PRO A 352 2.40 -18.30 3.92
C PRO A 352 1.71 -17.44 2.85
N ILE A 353 1.81 -17.77 1.57
CA ILE A 353 1.30 -16.97 0.45
C ILE A 353 -0.20 -16.67 0.60
N PRO A 354 -1.06 -17.64 0.97
CA PRO A 354 -2.44 -17.34 1.32
C PRO A 354 -2.53 -16.32 2.46
N ALA A 355 -1.71 -16.43 3.51
CA ALA A 355 -1.68 -15.47 4.61
C ALA A 355 -1.15 -14.10 4.19
N ILE A 356 -0.20 -14.01 3.24
CA ILE A 356 0.29 -12.76 2.68
C ILE A 356 -0.85 -12.06 1.95
N ILE A 357 -1.59 -12.76 1.07
CA ILE A 357 -2.70 -12.16 0.33
C ILE A 357 -3.85 -11.81 1.29
N ILE A 358 -4.13 -12.65 2.29
CA ILE A 358 -5.09 -12.33 3.36
C ILE A 358 -4.66 -11.07 4.10
N ALA A 359 -3.38 -10.94 4.49
CA ALA A 359 -2.86 -9.74 5.11
C ALA A 359 -3.11 -8.53 4.18
N GLN A 360 -2.82 -8.63 2.88
CA GLN A 360 -3.05 -7.52 1.93
C GLN A 360 -4.54 -7.16 1.83
N ALA A 361 -5.44 -8.13 1.87
CA ALA A 361 -6.87 -7.90 1.92
C ALA A 361 -7.29 -7.22 3.25
N PHE A 362 -6.63 -7.54 4.38
CA PHE A 362 -6.83 -6.84 5.64
C PHE A 362 -6.44 -5.36 5.57
N ASN A 363 -5.47 -4.93 4.75
CA ASN A 363 -5.23 -3.50 4.52
C ASN A 363 -6.44 -2.81 3.88
N GLY A 364 -7.08 -3.47 2.90
CA GLY A 364 -8.33 -2.97 2.29
C GLY A 364 -9.44 -2.76 3.32
N LEU A 365 -9.40 -3.49 4.44
CA LEU A 365 -10.33 -3.38 5.56
C LEU A 365 -9.90 -2.35 6.61
N ILE A 366 -8.60 -2.22 6.89
CA ILE A 366 -8.04 -1.24 7.84
C ILE A 366 -8.12 0.18 7.25
N LEU A 367 -8.00 0.31 5.93
CA LEU A 367 -7.97 1.59 5.23
C LEU A 367 -9.16 2.51 5.54
N PRO A 368 -10.43 2.06 5.45
CA PRO A 368 -11.57 2.87 5.88
C PRO A 368 -11.41 3.50 7.26
N MET A 369 -10.89 2.74 8.21
CA MET A 369 -10.71 3.20 9.58
C MET A 369 -9.67 4.33 9.67
N ILE A 370 -8.51 4.15 9.04
CA ILE A 370 -7.47 5.20 9.02
C ILE A 370 -7.93 6.42 8.20
N ALA A 371 -8.67 6.21 7.11
CA ALA A 371 -9.26 7.28 6.32
C ALA A 371 -10.26 8.12 7.14
N ILE A 372 -11.10 7.50 7.98
CA ILE A 372 -11.99 8.22 8.91
C ILE A 372 -11.19 9.11 9.86
N PHE A 373 -10.13 8.57 10.48
CA PHE A 373 -9.29 9.36 11.38
C PHE A 373 -8.63 10.53 10.65
N LEU A 374 -8.09 10.30 9.46
CA LEU A 374 -7.50 11.35 8.64
C LEU A 374 -8.53 12.43 8.31
N ILE A 375 -9.73 12.06 7.82
CA ILE A 375 -10.81 13.01 7.50
C ILE A 375 -11.18 13.87 8.72
N TYR A 376 -11.28 13.28 9.91
CA TYR A 376 -11.59 14.04 11.13
C TYR A 376 -10.48 15.01 11.53
N VAL A 377 -9.23 14.61 11.37
CA VAL A 377 -8.07 15.42 11.76
C VAL A 377 -7.83 16.59 10.79
N VAL A 378 -7.94 16.36 9.48
CA VAL A 378 -7.78 17.43 8.45
C VAL A 378 -8.94 18.42 8.41
N ASN A 379 -10.02 18.14 9.14
CA ASN A 379 -11.15 19.03 9.35
C ASN A 379 -11.26 19.53 10.81
N ASP A 380 -10.19 19.40 11.60
CA ASP A 380 -10.18 19.92 12.95
C ASP A 380 -9.50 21.30 13.05
N PRO A 381 -10.24 22.40 13.30
CA PRO A 381 -9.65 23.73 13.46
C PRO A 381 -8.67 23.81 14.63
N GLU A 382 -8.81 22.97 15.66
CA GLU A 382 -7.86 22.93 16.80
C GLU A 382 -6.52 22.31 16.43
N ILE A 383 -6.47 21.48 15.38
CA ILE A 383 -5.26 20.77 14.96
C ILE A 383 -4.59 21.51 13.79
N ILE A 384 -5.35 21.80 12.73
CA ILE A 384 -4.79 22.34 11.48
C ILE A 384 -4.94 23.86 11.38
N GLY A 385 -5.79 24.47 12.21
CA GLY A 385 -6.16 25.88 12.11
C GLY A 385 -7.33 26.13 11.15
N LYS A 386 -8.12 27.18 11.41
CA LYS A 386 -9.34 27.51 10.66
C LYS A 386 -9.10 27.75 9.16
N GLU A 387 -7.95 28.34 8.81
CA GLU A 387 -7.61 28.70 7.43
C GLU A 387 -7.12 27.51 6.58
N ASN A 388 -6.70 26.42 7.24
CA ASN A 388 -6.08 25.27 6.58
C ASN A 388 -7.00 24.04 6.50
N LEU A 389 -8.27 24.19 6.88
CA LEU A 389 -9.27 23.13 6.80
C LEU A 389 -9.34 22.58 5.38
N ASN A 390 -9.65 21.29 5.27
CA ASN A 390 -9.72 20.64 3.97
C ASN A 390 -10.71 21.34 3.01
N SER A 391 -10.51 21.26 1.69
CA SER A 391 -11.50 21.82 0.77
C SER A 391 -12.75 20.94 0.72
N TRP A 392 -13.91 21.50 0.35
CA TRP A 392 -15.13 20.73 0.16
C TRP A 392 -14.97 19.65 -0.92
N THR A 393 -14.32 20.00 -2.03
CA THR A 393 -13.98 19.05 -3.10
C THR A 393 -13.14 17.87 -2.58
N SER A 394 -12.10 18.13 -1.78
CA SER A 394 -11.28 17.07 -1.21
C SER A 394 -12.06 16.22 -0.21
N ASN A 395 -12.92 16.82 0.63
CA ASN A 395 -13.78 16.07 1.54
C ASN A 395 -14.73 15.13 0.79
N ILE A 396 -15.38 15.60 -0.28
CA ILE A 396 -16.26 14.76 -1.11
C ILE A 396 -15.49 13.59 -1.71
N LEU A 397 -14.31 13.85 -2.30
CA LEU A 397 -13.48 12.82 -2.90
C LEU A 397 -12.95 11.82 -1.85
N MET A 398 -12.51 12.29 -0.68
CA MET A 398 -12.02 11.42 0.39
C MET A 398 -13.15 10.56 0.96
N THR A 399 -14.35 11.13 1.09
CA THR A 399 -15.54 10.37 1.49
C THR A 399 -15.96 9.38 0.41
N LEU A 400 -15.79 9.68 -0.87
CA LEU A 400 -16.03 8.71 -1.95
C LEU A 400 -15.04 7.53 -1.86
N VAL A 401 -13.75 7.81 -1.64
CA VAL A 401 -12.74 6.77 -1.41
C VAL A 401 -13.08 5.93 -0.18
N LEU A 402 -13.48 6.58 0.92
CA LEU A 402 -13.96 5.89 2.13
C LEU A 402 -15.16 4.99 1.83
N TRP A 403 -16.15 5.49 1.09
CA TRP A 403 -17.36 4.74 0.75
C TRP A 403 -17.04 3.49 -0.06
N VAL A 404 -16.25 3.62 -1.12
CA VAL A 404 -15.84 2.49 -1.97
C VAL A 404 -15.04 1.46 -1.18
N THR A 405 -14.07 1.91 -0.40
CA THR A 405 -13.22 1.01 0.41
C THR A 405 -14.00 0.34 1.54
N MET A 406 -14.99 1.02 2.14
CA MET A 406 -15.92 0.41 3.10
C MET A 406 -16.78 -0.67 2.45
N ILE A 407 -17.34 -0.41 1.27
CA ILE A 407 -18.15 -1.42 0.55
C ILE A 407 -17.32 -2.69 0.34
N LEU A 408 -16.10 -2.53 -0.18
CA LEU A 408 -15.22 -3.66 -0.45
C LEU A 408 -14.81 -4.40 0.83
N GLY A 409 -14.38 -3.68 1.86
CA GLY A 409 -13.97 -4.26 3.14
C GLY A 409 -15.11 -4.98 3.86
N LEU A 410 -16.26 -4.32 4.03
CA LEU A 410 -17.43 -4.90 4.69
C LEU A 410 -17.99 -6.11 3.93
N THR A 411 -18.07 -6.04 2.60
CA THR A 411 -18.55 -7.18 1.77
C THR A 411 -17.76 -8.44 2.07
N ASN A 412 -16.45 -8.33 2.30
CA ASN A 412 -15.61 -9.49 2.57
C ASN A 412 -15.67 -9.97 4.02
N ILE A 413 -15.85 -9.07 5.00
CA ILE A 413 -16.17 -9.49 6.37
C ILE A 413 -17.47 -10.29 6.37
N PHE A 414 -18.51 -9.78 5.70
CA PHE A 414 -19.80 -10.47 5.61
C PHE A 414 -19.66 -11.83 4.92
N LYS A 415 -18.94 -11.92 3.80
CA LYS A 415 -18.67 -13.21 3.13
C LYS A 415 -17.87 -14.18 4.01
N ALA A 416 -16.85 -13.70 4.71
CA ALA A 416 -16.05 -14.53 5.61
C ALA A 416 -16.90 -15.08 6.75
N VAL A 417 -17.69 -14.23 7.40
CA VAL A 417 -18.61 -14.62 8.48
C VAL A 417 -19.65 -15.60 7.97
N ALA A 418 -20.28 -15.33 6.82
CA ALA A 418 -21.27 -16.21 6.19
C ALA A 418 -20.72 -17.60 5.90
N LYS A 419 -19.49 -17.67 5.36
CA LYS A 419 -18.79 -18.93 5.13
C LYS A 419 -18.55 -19.68 6.43
N THR A 420 -18.18 -18.99 7.51
CA THR A 420 -17.99 -19.62 8.84
C THR A 420 -19.29 -20.20 9.41
N ILE A 421 -20.44 -19.60 9.11
CA ILE A 421 -21.77 -20.08 9.54
C ILE A 421 -22.41 -21.07 8.54
N GLY A 422 -21.68 -21.53 7.52
CA GLY A 422 -22.13 -22.56 6.58
C GLY A 422 -22.95 -22.05 5.39
N TYR A 423 -23.02 -20.74 5.16
CA TYR A 423 -23.66 -20.14 3.98
C TYR A 423 -22.63 -19.76 2.93
N ASP A 424 -22.69 -20.41 1.77
CA ASP A 424 -21.87 -20.03 0.61
C ASP A 424 -22.62 -18.98 -0.22
N LEU A 425 -22.34 -17.71 0.10
CA LEU A 425 -23.00 -16.57 -0.56
C LEU A 425 -22.34 -16.31 -1.92
N ALA A 426 -23.11 -16.43 -3.00
CA ALA A 426 -22.65 -16.13 -4.35
C ALA A 426 -22.20 -14.66 -4.45
N SER A 427 -21.19 -14.41 -5.29
CA SER A 427 -20.58 -13.08 -5.45
C SER A 427 -21.53 -11.99 -5.97
N THR A 428 -22.67 -12.38 -6.54
CA THR A 428 -23.63 -11.54 -7.29
C THR A 428 -24.94 -11.30 -6.57
N ASP A 429 -25.10 -11.73 -5.32
CA ASP A 429 -26.32 -11.42 -4.55
C ASP A 429 -26.35 -9.91 -4.23
N PHE A 430 -26.93 -9.13 -5.15
CA PHE A 430 -27.17 -7.70 -5.00
C PHE A 430 -27.91 -7.38 -3.70
N ALA A 431 -28.76 -8.31 -3.25
CA ALA A 431 -29.45 -8.28 -1.96
C ALA A 431 -28.49 -8.25 -0.77
N LEU A 432 -27.31 -8.88 -0.84
CA LEU A 432 -26.28 -8.83 0.21
C LEU A 432 -25.42 -7.57 0.14
N MET A 433 -25.24 -7.01 -1.05
CA MET A 433 -24.54 -5.75 -1.20
C MET A 433 -25.39 -4.58 -0.73
N LEU A 434 -26.73 -4.68 -0.76
CA LEU A 434 -27.63 -3.59 -0.39
C LEU A 434 -27.41 -3.10 1.06
N PRO A 435 -27.40 -3.96 2.10
CA PRO A 435 -27.12 -3.54 3.47
C PRO A 435 -25.72 -2.95 3.63
N VAL A 436 -24.72 -3.54 2.97
CA VAL A 436 -23.33 -3.05 3.01
C VAL A 436 -23.22 -1.67 2.39
N ILE A 437 -23.82 -1.47 1.21
CA ILE A 437 -23.87 -0.19 0.50
C ILE A 437 -24.61 0.84 1.34
N ALA A 438 -25.76 0.48 1.92
CA ALA A 438 -26.56 1.37 2.76
C ALA A 438 -25.80 1.80 4.02
N ILE A 439 -25.20 0.86 4.77
CA ILE A 439 -24.39 1.16 5.96
C ILE A 439 -23.21 2.05 5.58
N SER A 440 -22.47 1.69 4.54
CA SER A 440 -21.31 2.45 4.07
C SER A 440 -21.71 3.87 3.65
N PHE A 441 -22.85 4.02 2.97
CA PHE A 441 -23.37 5.30 2.54
C PHE A 441 -23.80 6.16 3.74
N ILE A 442 -24.55 5.59 4.68
CA ILE A 442 -24.97 6.29 5.91
C ILE A 442 -23.77 6.78 6.70
N VAL A 443 -22.74 5.95 6.91
CA VAL A 443 -21.51 6.35 7.61
C VAL A 443 -20.82 7.50 6.87
N SER A 444 -20.67 7.37 5.55
CA SER A 444 -20.01 8.36 4.69
C SER A 444 -20.72 9.71 4.71
N ILE A 445 -22.05 9.73 4.55
CA ILE A 445 -22.87 10.95 4.60
C ILE A 445 -22.89 11.54 6.01
N THR A 446 -22.93 10.72 7.06
CA THR A 446 -22.87 11.21 8.45
C THR A 446 -21.55 11.95 8.72
N ILE A 447 -20.43 11.46 8.19
CA ILE A 447 -19.14 12.13 8.30
C ILE A 447 -19.16 13.49 7.59
N LEU A 448 -19.67 13.55 6.35
CA LEU A 448 -19.82 14.81 5.63
C LEU A 448 -20.75 15.79 6.35
N GLY A 449 -21.89 15.31 6.86
CA GLY A 449 -22.83 16.11 7.64
C GLY A 449 -22.19 16.68 8.90
N ARG A 450 -21.40 15.89 9.63
CA ARG A 450 -20.64 16.37 10.80
C ARG A 450 -19.64 17.46 10.44
N ILE A 451 -18.93 17.32 9.31
CA ILE A 451 -18.00 18.35 8.82
C ILE A 451 -18.77 19.63 8.48
N TYR A 452 -19.92 19.51 7.81
CA TYR A 452 -20.80 20.62 7.46
C TYR A 452 -21.27 21.39 8.70
N THR A 453 -21.87 20.68 9.66
CA THR A 453 -22.36 21.30 10.91
C THR A 453 -21.23 21.95 11.70
N LYS A 454 -20.03 21.33 11.74
CA LYS A 454 -18.87 21.93 12.42
C LYS A 454 -18.42 23.22 11.74
N ARG A 455 -18.44 23.30 10.41
CA ARG A 455 -18.09 24.51 9.66
C ARG A 455 -19.11 25.62 9.83
N LEU A 456 -20.41 25.31 9.85
CA LEU A 456 -21.45 26.29 10.12
C LEU A 456 -21.24 26.97 11.48
N LYS A 457 -21.01 26.18 12.54
CA LYS A 457 -20.72 26.72 13.88
C LYS A 457 -19.47 27.60 13.91
N LEU A 458 -18.45 27.27 13.12
CA LEU A 458 -17.23 28.10 13.05
C LEU A 458 -17.47 29.43 12.35
N ALA A 459 -18.36 29.46 11.34
CA ALA A 459 -18.75 30.68 10.64
C ALA A 459 -19.65 31.57 11.53
N GLU A 460 -20.57 30.97 12.29
CA GLU A 460 -21.42 31.67 13.26
C GLU A 460 -20.60 32.35 14.37
N GLN A 461 -19.47 31.77 14.77
CA GLN A 461 -18.55 32.37 15.77
C GLN A 461 -17.67 33.52 15.23
N GLN A 462 -17.72 33.81 13.94
CA GLN A 462 -16.98 34.91 13.30
C GLN A 462 -17.85 36.16 13.08
N HIS A 463 -19.15 36.05 13.36
CA HIS A 463 -20.12 37.13 13.41
C HIS A 463 -20.48 37.43 14.87
#